data_AF-A0A089J024-F1
#
_entry.id   AF-A0A089J024-F1
#
_cell.length_a   1.000
_cell.length_b   1.000
_cell.length_c   1.000
_cell.angle_alpha   90.00
_cell.angle_beta   90.00
_cell.angle_gamma   90.00
#
_symmetry.space_group_name_H-M   'P 1'
#
loop_
_entity.id
_entity.type
_entity.pdbx_description
1 polymer ?
#
loop_
_entity_poly.entity_id
_entity_poly.type
_entity_poly.pdbx_seq_one_letter_code
_entity_poly.pdbx_strand_id
1 'polypeptide(L)'
;MKKSNYFTVLVFISVIFFCISCGNRDEKIVYSAGTISLSNENYMQIKKISEDNFKLTLFDKTHQVIFEEEYPKEPMTKILSNNVIQVTISLGSPNRYVFFYDTESTKISNTFYNPILIESGNILFLDDEGKLIFRDIFDQSLLYTKIIRDFSPTAVPSNAIYKAELLENTLYIEYYEGPEFKEKKENIKVK
;
A
#
# COMPACT_ATOMS: atom_id res chain seq x y z
N MET A 1 5.35 -26.87 -69.86
CA MET A 1 4.53 -27.18 -68.66
C MET A 1 5.28 -26.70 -67.42
N LYS A 2 4.55 -26.10 -66.48
CA LYS A 2 4.94 -25.38 -65.26
C LYS A 2 5.61 -24.00 -65.45
N LYS A 3 4.81 -22.99 -65.09
CA LYS A 3 5.02 -21.55 -65.09
C LYS A 3 5.80 -21.13 -63.84
N SER A 4 6.69 -20.17 -63.99
CA SER A 4 7.17 -19.26 -62.95
C SER A 4 7.01 -17.86 -63.52
N ASN A 5 6.29 -16.97 -62.83
CA ASN A 5 6.34 -15.53 -63.07
C ASN A 5 6.03 -14.79 -61.76
N TYR A 6 6.97 -13.91 -61.45
CA TYR A 6 6.99 -12.81 -60.50
C TYR A 6 5.65 -12.06 -60.36
N PHE A 7 5.34 -11.53 -59.17
CA PHE A 7 5.28 -10.08 -58.93
C PHE A 7 4.91 -9.76 -57.47
N THR A 8 5.73 -8.91 -56.85
CA THR A 8 5.43 -8.18 -55.61
C THR A 8 4.38 -7.11 -55.90
N VAL A 9 3.32 -7.01 -55.09
CA VAL A 9 2.44 -5.83 -55.08
C VAL A 9 2.13 -5.46 -53.63
N LEU A 10 2.70 -4.32 -53.21
CA LEU A 10 2.22 -3.52 -52.08
C LEU A 10 0.82 -3.03 -52.39
N VAL A 11 -0.13 -3.24 -51.47
CA VAL A 11 -1.45 -2.63 -51.52
C VAL A 11 -1.46 -1.45 -50.55
N PHE A 12 -1.36 -0.25 -51.11
CA PHE A 12 -1.84 0.99 -50.49
C PHE A 12 -3.36 1.01 -50.64
N ILE A 13 -4.11 1.13 -49.53
CA ILE A 13 -5.51 1.58 -49.61
C ILE A 13 -5.64 2.90 -48.87
N SER A 14 -6.08 3.84 -49.67
CA SER A 14 -6.35 5.25 -49.48
C SER A 14 -7.51 5.52 -48.51
N VAL A 15 -7.32 6.64 -47.83
CA VAL A 15 -8.23 7.42 -46.99
C VAL A 15 -9.58 7.67 -47.68
N ILE A 16 -10.69 7.49 -46.96
CA ILE A 16 -11.99 8.11 -47.27
C ILE A 16 -12.34 9.09 -46.14
N PHE A 17 -12.37 10.38 -46.50
CA PHE A 17 -12.95 11.47 -45.74
C PHE A 17 -14.46 11.53 -46.04
N PHE A 18 -15.30 11.57 -45.00
CA PHE A 18 -16.63 12.14 -45.07
C PHE A 18 -16.81 13.12 -43.90
N CYS A 19 -16.78 14.41 -44.24
CA CYS A 19 -17.29 15.56 -43.49
C CYS A 19 -18.83 15.61 -43.69
N ILE A 20 -19.73 16.14 -42.86
CA ILE A 20 -19.79 16.85 -41.58
C ILE A 20 -21.28 16.76 -41.15
N SER A 21 -21.60 16.63 -39.85
CA SER A 21 -22.67 17.41 -39.22
C SER A 21 -22.50 17.46 -37.69
N CYS A 22 -22.37 18.70 -37.20
CA CYS A 22 -22.10 19.23 -35.87
C CYS A 22 -22.62 18.50 -34.62
N GLY A 23 -21.74 18.37 -33.63
CA GLY A 23 -22.06 18.16 -32.22
C GLY A 23 -20.81 17.91 -31.35
N ASN A 24 -20.08 18.97 -31.00
CA ASN A 24 -18.83 18.93 -30.21
C ASN A 24 -19.00 18.32 -28.80
N ARG A 25 -18.15 17.32 -28.46
CA ARG A 25 -17.06 17.41 -27.46
C ARG A 25 -16.25 16.12 -27.43
N ASP A 26 -15.08 16.19 -28.07
CA ASP A 26 -13.85 15.40 -28.00
C ASP A 26 -13.81 14.18 -27.04
N GLU A 27 -14.14 13.00 -27.57
CA GLU A 27 -13.56 11.74 -27.09
C GLU A 27 -12.10 11.66 -27.55
N LYS A 28 -11.17 11.85 -26.62
CA LYS A 28 -9.74 11.64 -26.87
C LYS A 28 -9.38 10.19 -26.50
N ILE A 29 -9.53 9.27 -27.45
CA ILE A 29 -9.00 7.91 -27.32
C ILE A 29 -7.48 7.98 -27.52
N VAL A 30 -6.72 7.85 -26.43
CA VAL A 30 -5.26 7.70 -26.46
C VAL A 30 -4.94 6.21 -26.35
N TYR A 31 -4.55 5.60 -27.47
CA TYR A 31 -3.84 4.32 -27.46
C TYR A 31 -2.36 4.60 -27.18
N SER A 32 -1.92 4.38 -25.93
CA SER A 32 -0.51 4.18 -25.62
C SER A 32 -0.35 2.84 -24.90
N ALA A 33 0.73 2.13 -25.22
CA ALA A 33 1.04 0.80 -24.71
C ALA A 33 0.87 0.74 -23.18
N GLY A 34 -0.15 -0.01 -22.74
CA GLY A 34 -0.74 0.11 -21.42
C GLY A 34 0.16 -0.43 -20.32
N THR A 35 0.59 0.47 -19.43
CA THR A 35 0.60 0.16 -18.00
C THR A 35 -0.75 0.64 -17.47
N ILE A 36 -1.64 -0.29 -17.13
CA ILE A 36 -2.92 0.06 -16.49
C ILE A 36 -2.58 0.56 -15.09
N SER A 37 -2.58 1.88 -14.88
CA SER A 37 -2.63 2.45 -13.53
C SER A 37 -4.07 2.31 -13.04
N LEU A 38 -4.35 1.24 -12.28
CA LEU A 38 -5.61 1.10 -11.57
C LEU A 38 -5.76 2.29 -10.61
N SER A 39 -6.79 3.11 -10.81
CA SER A 39 -7.15 4.18 -9.88
C SER A 39 -7.74 3.56 -8.60
N ASN A 40 -7.34 4.10 -7.44
CA ASN A 40 -7.74 3.63 -6.10
C ASN A 40 -9.25 3.55 -5.87
N GLU A 41 -10.03 4.37 -6.60
CA GLU A 41 -11.48 4.44 -6.47
C GLU A 41 -12.17 3.11 -6.74
N ASN A 42 -11.52 2.20 -7.48
CA ASN A 42 -12.10 0.90 -7.80
C ASN A 42 -12.08 -0.09 -6.61
N TYR A 43 -11.14 0.06 -5.68
CA TYR A 43 -10.89 -0.89 -4.60
C TYR A 43 -11.30 -0.38 -3.22
N MET A 44 -11.65 0.90 -3.12
CA MET A 44 -11.96 1.52 -1.84
C MET A 44 -12.85 2.74 -2.01
N GLN A 45 -13.77 2.92 -1.05
CA GLN A 45 -14.58 4.10 -0.91
C GLN A 45 -14.60 4.56 0.55
N ILE A 46 -14.47 5.87 0.77
CA ILE A 46 -14.75 6.50 2.06
C ILE A 46 -15.91 7.46 1.84
N LYS A 47 -16.98 7.30 2.63
CA LYS A 47 -18.18 8.14 2.55
C LYS A 47 -18.53 8.70 3.91
N LYS A 48 -18.71 10.02 4.00
CA LYS A 48 -19.31 10.65 5.18
C LYS A 48 -20.79 10.25 5.27
N ILE A 49 -21.19 9.65 6.39
CA ILE A 49 -22.56 9.14 6.60
C ILE A 49 -23.36 9.98 7.60
N SER A 50 -22.68 10.68 8.52
CA SER A 50 -23.27 11.70 9.39
C SER A 50 -22.23 12.78 9.71
N GLU A 51 -22.56 13.77 10.54
CA GLU A 51 -21.62 14.84 10.92
C GLU A 51 -20.29 14.31 11.46
N ASP A 52 -20.35 13.24 12.26
CA ASP A 52 -19.22 12.67 12.98
C ASP A 52 -18.87 11.24 12.57
N ASN A 53 -19.50 10.66 11.53
CA ASN A 53 -19.20 9.28 11.11
C ASN A 53 -18.88 9.16 9.63
N PHE A 54 -17.91 8.30 9.34
CA PHE A 54 -17.43 7.95 8.01
C PHE A 54 -17.49 6.45 7.84
N LYS A 55 -17.89 6.00 6.66
CA LYS A 55 -17.94 4.59 6.27
C LYS A 55 -16.82 4.29 5.30
N LEU A 56 -15.97 3.34 5.64
CA LEU A 56 -14.95 2.78 4.76
C LEU A 56 -15.48 1.47 4.19
N THR A 57 -15.44 1.34 2.86
CA THR A 57 -15.75 0.11 2.15
C THR A 57 -14.57 -0.28 1.29
N LEU A 58 -14.12 -1.53 1.38
CA LEU A 58 -13.12 -2.12 0.48
C LEU A 58 -13.79 -3.11 -0.45
N PHE A 59 -13.31 -3.12 -1.69
CA PHE A 59 -13.84 -3.96 -2.76
C PHE A 59 -12.77 -4.89 -3.31
N ASP A 60 -13.18 -6.07 -3.77
CA ASP A 60 -12.34 -6.94 -4.59
C ASP A 60 -12.28 -6.48 -6.07
N LYS A 61 -11.57 -7.25 -6.91
CA LYS A 61 -11.43 -6.97 -8.35
C LYS A 61 -12.74 -7.05 -9.15
N THR A 62 -13.77 -7.68 -8.60
CA THR A 62 -15.12 -7.76 -9.19
C THR A 62 -16.06 -6.69 -8.63
N HIS A 63 -15.54 -5.77 -7.82
CA HIS A 63 -16.28 -4.72 -7.13
C HIS A 63 -17.30 -5.25 -6.10
N GLN A 64 -17.05 -6.45 -5.55
CA GLN A 64 -17.80 -6.96 -4.41
C GLN A 64 -17.20 -6.45 -3.10
N VAL A 65 -18.06 -6.13 -2.14
CA VAL A 65 -17.65 -5.66 -0.80
C VAL A 65 -16.99 -6.81 -0.05
N ILE A 66 -15.77 -6.57 0.42
CA ILE A 66 -15.01 -7.53 1.26
C ILE A 66 -14.83 -7.06 2.70
N PHE A 67 -14.95 -5.76 2.92
CA PHE A 67 -14.79 -5.14 4.23
C PHE A 67 -15.59 -3.85 4.26
N GLU A 68 -16.22 -3.62 5.40
CA GLU A 68 -17.04 -2.44 5.62
C GLU A 68 -17.05 -2.11 7.11
N GLU A 69 -16.65 -0.89 7.46
CA GLU A 69 -16.63 -0.43 8.84
C GLU A 69 -16.89 1.08 8.92
N GLU A 70 -17.42 1.52 10.06
CA GLU A 70 -17.69 2.93 10.36
C GLU A 70 -16.70 3.47 11.38
N TYR A 71 -16.26 4.71 11.18
CA TYR A 71 -15.29 5.39 12.03
C TYR A 71 -15.76 6.80 12.41
N PRO A 72 -15.47 7.24 13.65
CA PRO A 72 -15.85 8.58 14.13
C PRO A 72 -14.97 9.70 13.53
N LYS A 73 -13.95 9.34 12.75
CA LYS A 73 -13.05 10.25 12.05
C LYS A 73 -12.74 9.67 10.68
N GLU A 74 -12.55 10.54 9.69
CA GLU A 74 -12.21 10.12 8.33
C GLU A 74 -10.89 9.31 8.33
N PRO A 75 -10.92 8.06 7.84
CA PRO A 75 -9.70 7.29 7.63
C PRO A 75 -8.78 7.96 6.61
N MET A 76 -7.49 7.97 6.89
CA MET A 76 -6.47 8.39 5.92
C MET A 76 -5.99 7.18 5.13
N THR A 77 -5.67 7.37 3.85
CA THR A 77 -5.25 6.28 2.98
C THR A 77 -4.00 6.64 2.18
N LYS A 78 -3.15 5.65 1.93
CA LYS A 78 -1.92 5.82 1.16
C LYS A 78 -1.65 4.57 0.33
N ILE A 79 -1.38 4.74 -0.96
CA ILE A 79 -0.84 3.65 -1.79
C ILE A 79 0.63 3.46 -1.45
N LEU A 80 1.02 2.22 -1.12
CA LEU A 80 2.42 1.88 -0.87
C LEU A 80 3.10 1.25 -2.09
N SER A 81 2.33 0.46 -2.84
CA SER A 81 2.73 -0.17 -4.10
C SER A 81 1.48 -0.31 -5.00
N ASN A 82 1.65 -0.84 -6.22
CA ASN A 82 0.52 -1.02 -7.14
C ASN A 82 -0.67 -1.81 -6.57
N ASN A 83 -0.43 -2.67 -5.57
CA ASN A 83 -1.44 -3.55 -4.99
C ASN A 83 -1.68 -3.32 -3.48
N VAL A 84 -0.83 -2.56 -2.78
CA VAL A 84 -0.97 -2.39 -1.32
C VAL A 84 -1.49 -1.01 -0.96
N ILE A 85 -2.66 -0.98 -0.31
CA ILE A 85 -3.28 0.21 0.26
C ILE A 85 -3.08 0.18 1.77
N GLN A 86 -2.48 1.23 2.33
CA GLN A 86 -2.45 1.50 3.76
C GLN A 86 -3.70 2.29 4.16
N VAL A 87 -4.41 1.84 5.18
CA VAL A 87 -5.50 2.57 5.84
C VAL A 87 -5.05 2.96 7.24
N THR A 88 -5.26 4.22 7.61
CA THR A 88 -4.82 4.80 8.89
C THR A 88 -6.01 5.43 9.61
N ILE A 89 -6.29 4.93 10.81
CA ILE A 89 -7.33 5.43 11.70
C ILE A 89 -6.68 6.24 12.81
N SER A 90 -6.96 7.54 12.85
CA SER A 90 -6.38 8.45 13.85
C SER A 90 -7.11 8.36 15.18
N LEU A 91 -6.35 8.16 16.26
CA LEU A 91 -6.84 8.27 17.64
C LEU A 91 -6.43 9.62 18.28
N GLY A 92 -5.98 10.58 17.45
CA GLY A 92 -5.33 11.81 17.90
C GLY A 92 -3.80 11.71 17.83
N SER A 93 -3.11 12.80 17.52
CA SER A 93 -1.67 12.77 17.29
C SER A 93 -0.89 12.42 18.56
N PRO A 94 0.10 11.50 18.53
CA PRO A 94 0.59 10.74 17.37
C PRO A 94 -0.08 9.35 17.18
N ASN A 95 -1.06 9.00 18.00
CA ASN A 95 -1.70 7.68 18.10
C ASN A 95 -2.55 7.34 16.86
N ARG A 96 -2.28 6.18 16.28
CA ARG A 96 -3.03 5.66 15.13
C ARG A 96 -3.07 4.14 15.12
N TYR A 97 -4.17 3.61 14.60
CA TYR A 97 -4.23 2.25 14.09
C TYR A 97 -3.98 2.25 12.59
N VAL A 98 -3.29 1.23 12.11
CA VAL A 98 -2.98 1.06 10.69
C VAL A 98 -3.23 -0.39 10.31
N PHE A 99 -3.93 -0.61 9.20
CA PHE A 99 -3.99 -1.90 8.54
C PHE A 99 -3.74 -1.71 7.05
N PHE A 100 -3.51 -2.83 6.36
CA PHE A 100 -3.14 -2.84 4.97
C PHE A 100 -4.06 -3.77 4.19
N TYR A 101 -4.33 -3.40 2.94
CA TYR A 101 -5.14 -4.16 2.02
C TYR A 101 -4.33 -4.46 0.76
N ASP A 102 -4.14 -5.74 0.47
CA ASP A 102 -3.57 -6.22 -0.79
C ASP A 102 -4.70 -6.49 -1.79
N THR A 103 -4.83 -5.61 -2.78
CA THR A 103 -5.86 -5.68 -3.83
C THR A 103 -5.62 -6.84 -4.80
N GLU A 104 -4.41 -7.40 -4.84
CA GLU A 104 -4.09 -8.53 -5.71
C GLU A 104 -4.58 -9.85 -5.13
N SER A 105 -4.28 -10.11 -3.86
CA SER A 105 -4.66 -11.33 -3.15
C SER A 105 -5.97 -11.21 -2.35
N THR A 106 -6.55 -10.01 -2.30
CA THR A 106 -7.75 -9.67 -1.53
C THR A 106 -7.56 -9.88 -0.02
N LYS A 107 -6.32 -9.78 0.46
CA LYS A 107 -5.98 -9.98 1.89
C LYS A 107 -5.99 -8.66 2.65
N ILE A 108 -6.58 -8.69 3.84
CA ILE A 108 -6.51 -7.58 4.81
C ILE A 108 -5.59 -8.03 5.94
N SER A 109 -4.62 -7.18 6.30
CA SER A 109 -3.70 -7.46 7.40
C SER A 109 -4.41 -7.39 8.76
N ASN A 110 -3.71 -7.81 9.81
CA ASN A 110 -4.08 -7.39 11.16
C ASN A 110 -4.03 -5.86 11.28
N THR A 111 -4.71 -5.32 12.28
CA THR A 111 -4.58 -3.92 12.68
C THR A 111 -3.40 -3.75 13.63
N PHE A 112 -2.54 -2.77 13.35
CA PHE A 112 -1.32 -2.49 14.11
C PHE A 112 -1.39 -1.11 14.75
N TYR A 113 -0.95 -1.01 16.00
CA TYR A 113 -0.85 0.26 16.71
C TYR A 113 0.49 0.93 16.40
N ASN A 114 0.45 2.14 15.81
CA ASN A 114 1.62 2.93 15.45
C ASN A 114 2.78 2.13 14.81
N PRO A 115 2.55 1.37 13.74
CA PRO A 115 3.65 0.68 13.07
C PRO A 115 4.55 1.69 12.35
N ILE A 116 5.81 1.28 12.21
CA ILE A 116 6.81 1.85 11.32
C ILE A 116 6.82 0.97 10.08
N LEU A 117 6.52 1.57 8.92
CA LEU A 117 6.58 0.88 7.64
C LEU A 117 8.02 0.80 7.15
N ILE A 118 8.42 -0.38 6.68
CA ILE A 118 9.70 -0.64 6.05
C ILE A 118 9.46 -0.90 4.55
N GLU A 119 10.30 -0.34 3.69
CA GLU A 119 10.10 -0.25 2.22
C GLU A 119 9.88 -1.60 1.49
N SER A 120 10.14 -2.73 2.15
CA SER A 120 10.03 -4.09 1.61
C SER A 120 8.69 -4.79 1.86
N GLY A 121 7.64 -4.06 2.27
CA GLY A 121 6.35 -4.68 2.64
C GLY A 121 6.35 -5.30 4.04
N ASN A 122 7.29 -4.85 4.87
CA ASN A 122 7.45 -5.28 6.25
C ASN A 122 7.10 -4.13 7.19
N ILE A 123 6.77 -4.47 8.43
CA ILE A 123 6.49 -3.50 9.48
C ILE A 123 7.29 -3.80 10.74
N LEU A 124 7.47 -2.74 11.51
CA LEU A 124 8.08 -2.77 12.82
C LEU A 124 7.14 -2.09 13.82
N PHE A 125 6.90 -2.70 14.98
CA PHE A 125 6.11 -2.09 16.06
C PHE A 125 6.49 -2.70 17.41
N LEU A 126 6.22 -2.00 18.51
CA LEU A 126 6.28 -2.60 19.84
C LEU A 126 4.95 -3.28 20.17
N ASP A 127 5.00 -4.52 20.64
CA ASP A 127 3.83 -5.19 21.21
C ASP A 127 3.49 -4.66 22.61
N ASP A 128 2.39 -5.14 23.17
CA ASP A 128 1.89 -4.71 24.49
C ASP A 128 2.84 -5.07 25.65
N GLU A 129 3.80 -5.96 25.42
CA GLU A 129 4.84 -6.33 26.38
C GLU A 129 6.15 -5.54 26.17
N GLY A 130 6.15 -4.56 25.26
CA GLY A 130 7.31 -3.73 24.95
C GLY A 130 8.37 -4.41 24.08
N LYS A 131 8.04 -5.53 23.44
CA LYS A 131 8.97 -6.25 22.56
C LYS A 131 8.83 -5.71 21.15
N LEU A 132 9.96 -5.47 20.50
CA LEU A 132 9.98 -5.00 19.13
C LEU A 132 9.72 -6.17 18.18
N ILE A 133 8.64 -6.07 17.41
CA ILE A 133 8.21 -7.07 16.43
C ILE A 133 8.53 -6.54 15.04
N PHE A 134 9.33 -7.31 14.30
CA PHE A 134 9.58 -7.10 12.88
C PHE A 134 8.95 -8.26 12.10
N ARG A 135 8.07 -7.96 11.15
CA ARG A 135 7.33 -9.00 10.41
C ARG A 135 6.84 -8.53 9.04
N ASP A 136 6.49 -9.50 8.20
CA ASP A 136 5.70 -9.25 7.00
C ASP A 136 4.30 -8.75 7.38
N ILE A 137 3.79 -7.79 6.58
CA ILE A 137 2.49 -7.16 6.80
C ILE A 137 1.34 -8.18 6.80
N PHE A 138 1.35 -9.12 5.85
CA PHE A 138 0.22 -10.01 5.57
C PHE A 138 0.44 -11.42 6.12
N ASP A 139 1.67 -11.91 6.23
CA ASP A 139 1.96 -13.31 6.56
C ASP A 139 3.13 -13.49 7.55
N GLN A 140 2.78 -13.75 8.82
CA GLN A 140 3.77 -14.00 9.88
C GLN A 140 4.65 -15.22 9.64
N SER A 141 4.20 -16.18 8.81
CA SER A 141 4.98 -17.39 8.52
C SER A 141 6.15 -17.12 7.57
N LEU A 142 6.06 -16.07 6.76
CA LEU A 142 7.13 -15.63 5.87
C LEU A 142 8.24 -14.92 6.64
N LEU A 143 7.88 -14.01 7.54
CA LEU A 143 8.81 -13.24 8.32
C LEU A 143 8.22 -12.84 9.67
N TYR A 144 8.90 -13.26 10.73
CA TYR A 144 8.61 -12.84 12.09
C TYR A 144 9.87 -12.91 12.95
N THR A 145 10.30 -11.76 13.45
CA THR A 145 11.44 -11.62 14.36
C THR A 145 11.02 -10.80 15.57
N LYS A 146 11.32 -11.34 16.76
CA LYS A 146 11.08 -10.67 18.04
C LYS A 146 12.41 -10.21 18.65
N ILE A 147 12.50 -8.94 18.98
CA ILE A 147 13.70 -8.28 19.48
C ILE A 147 13.40 -7.72 20.87
N ILE A 148 14.20 -8.13 21.86
CA ILE A 148 14.06 -7.71 23.25
C ILE A 148 15.23 -6.80 23.60
N ARG A 149 14.95 -5.52 23.87
CA ARG A 149 15.89 -4.52 24.38
C ARG A 149 15.20 -3.72 25.47
N ASP A 150 15.98 -2.95 26.22
CA ASP A 150 15.45 -1.98 27.19
C ASP A 150 15.03 -0.70 26.47
N PHE A 151 13.98 -0.74 25.64
CA PHE A 151 13.50 0.43 24.90
C PHE A 151 12.99 1.51 25.86
N SER A 152 13.34 2.76 25.57
CA SER A 152 12.91 3.89 26.41
C SER A 152 11.38 4.03 26.48
N PRO A 153 10.84 4.44 27.64
CA PRO A 153 9.40 4.62 27.82
C PRO A 153 8.92 5.91 27.14
N THR A 154 8.44 5.79 25.90
CA THR A 154 7.84 6.89 25.13
C THR A 154 6.31 6.87 25.24
N ALA A 155 5.66 8.02 24.97
CA ALA A 155 4.19 8.12 24.96
C ALA A 155 3.53 7.17 23.95
N VAL A 156 4.18 6.98 22.80
CA VAL A 156 3.89 5.89 21.85
C VAL A 156 5.10 4.96 21.85
N PRO A 157 4.96 3.68 22.25
CA PRO A 157 6.09 2.77 22.39
C PRO A 157 7.00 2.68 21.16
N SER A 158 6.40 2.57 19.96
CA SER A 158 7.16 2.53 18.69
C SER A 158 8.04 3.77 18.45
N ASN A 159 7.77 4.92 19.08
CA ASN A 159 8.62 6.12 18.95
C ASN A 159 9.97 5.98 19.65
N ALA A 160 10.19 4.94 20.47
CA ALA A 160 11.53 4.62 20.97
C ALA A 160 12.48 4.23 19.82
N ILE A 161 11.94 3.79 18.66
CA ILE A 161 12.68 3.55 17.43
C ILE A 161 12.46 4.75 16.52
N TYR A 162 13.51 5.54 16.31
CA TYR A 162 13.44 6.75 15.49
C TYR A 162 14.02 6.56 14.09
N LYS A 163 14.66 5.41 13.83
CA LYS A 163 15.10 5.02 12.49
C LYS A 163 15.08 3.50 12.34
N ALA A 164 14.55 3.01 11.22
CA ALA A 164 14.57 1.60 10.87
C ALA A 164 14.69 1.43 9.34
N GLU A 165 15.61 0.58 8.90
CA GLU A 165 15.87 0.28 7.49
C GLU A 165 16.18 -1.21 7.35
N LEU A 166 15.74 -1.84 6.27
CA LEU A 166 16.08 -3.23 5.95
C LEU A 166 17.01 -3.25 4.75
N LEU A 167 18.20 -3.81 4.93
CA LEU A 167 19.14 -4.07 3.84
C LEU A 167 19.36 -5.58 3.75
N GLU A 168 18.92 -6.18 2.65
CA GLU A 168 18.89 -7.64 2.47
C GLU A 168 18.16 -8.31 3.65
N ASN A 169 18.89 -9.09 4.44
CA ASN A 169 18.38 -9.79 5.62
C ASN A 169 18.91 -9.19 6.93
N THR A 170 19.26 -7.90 6.91
CA THR A 170 19.75 -7.16 8.07
C THR A 170 18.87 -5.97 8.35
N LEU A 171 18.18 -6.00 9.49
CA LEU A 171 17.42 -4.89 10.01
C LEU A 171 18.36 -3.95 10.78
N TYR A 172 18.52 -2.74 10.27
CA TYR A 172 19.19 -1.64 10.96
C TYR A 172 18.16 -0.86 11.76
N ILE A 173 18.43 -0.65 13.05
CA ILE A 173 17.60 0.22 13.90
C ILE A 173 18.46 1.23 14.66
N GLU A 174 17.91 2.43 14.81
CA GLU A 174 18.36 3.40 15.81
C GLU A 174 17.22 3.63 16.82
N TYR A 175 17.56 3.54 18.10
CA TYR A 175 16.57 3.57 19.18
C TYR A 175 17.12 4.21 20.46
N TYR A 176 16.21 4.61 21.34
CA TYR A 176 16.52 5.07 22.69
C TYR A 176 16.45 3.91 23.68
N GLU A 177 17.48 3.77 24.52
CA GLU A 177 17.62 2.75 25.56
C GLU A 177 17.46 3.34 26.96
N GLY A 178 16.64 2.69 27.78
CA GLY A 178 16.42 2.98 29.20
C GLY A 178 15.73 4.33 29.46
N PRO A 179 15.51 4.69 30.74
CA PRO A 179 14.82 5.93 31.12
C PRO A 179 15.59 7.21 30.77
N GLU A 180 16.90 7.10 30.54
CA GLU A 180 17.79 8.22 30.20
C GLU A 180 17.89 8.48 28.69
N PHE A 181 17.10 7.77 27.87
CA PHE A 181 17.04 7.93 26.41
C PHE A 181 18.42 7.85 25.74
N LYS A 182 19.23 6.86 26.10
CA LYS A 182 20.56 6.69 25.51
C LYS A 182 20.42 6.19 24.08
N GLU A 183 20.98 6.91 23.11
CA GLU A 183 20.96 6.48 21.71
C GLU A 183 21.76 5.19 21.50
N LYS A 184 21.15 4.26 20.78
CA LYS A 184 21.74 2.99 20.35
C LYS A 184 21.49 2.77 18.87
N LYS A 185 22.43 2.05 18.26
CA LYS A 185 22.37 1.64 16.86
C LYS A 185 22.73 0.17 16.78
N GLU A 186 21.93 -0.60 16.05
CA GLU A 186 22.13 -2.05 15.96
C GLU A 186 21.80 -2.56 14.56
N ASN A 187 22.54 -3.59 14.15
CA ASN A 187 22.25 -4.40 12.97
C ASN A 187 21.83 -5.79 13.42
N ILE A 188 20.61 -6.19 13.07
CA ILE A 188 20.00 -7.45 13.51
C ILE A 188 19.76 -8.31 12.28
N LYS A 189 20.35 -9.51 12.26
CA LYS A 189 20.04 -10.49 11.21
C LYS A 189 18.62 -11.00 11.39
N VAL A 190 17.83 -10.86 10.35
CA VAL A 190 16.44 -11.33 10.28
C VAL A 190 16.38 -12.53 9.32
N LYS A 191 15.44 -13.45 9.58
CA LYS A 191 15.34 -14.71 8.84
C LYS A 191 14.67 -14.54 7.49
#